data_AF-A0A6G1RBW0-F1
#
_entry.id   AF-A0A6G1RBW0-F1
#
_cell.length_a   1.000
_cell.length_b   1.000
_cell.length_c   1.000
_cell.angle_alpha   90.00
_cell.angle_beta   90.00
_cell.angle_gamma   90.00
#
_symmetry.space_group_name_H-M   'P 1'
#
loop_
_entity.id
_entity.type
_entity.pdbx_description
1 polymer ?
#
loop_
_entity_poly.entity_id
_entity_poly.type
_entity_poly.pdbx_seq_one_letter_code
_entity_poly.pdbx_strand_id
1 'polypeptide(L)'
;NVYKNREPVPHMKAVYFITPTKKSVDGLIDDFITKSSSRYKAAYVYFTDFCPDNLFNKIKSSCAKSIRRCKEINISFFPYESQVFTLNVPDAFYRCYSPTLEKTKDREAVMQVMAEQIVTLCATLDENPGVRYKSGPSDKASKLAQLVEKNLENYYKTDEKSQIKAKTHSQLIIIDRGFDPVSTVLHELTFQAMVYDLLPIENDTYKQVLLK
;
A
#
# COMPACT_ATOMS: atom_id res chain seq x y z
N ASN A 1 -3.07 -17.84 1.81
CA ASN A 1 -4.02 -16.74 1.58
C ASN A 1 -5.03 -16.71 2.73
N VAL A 2 -5.09 -15.62 3.51
CA VAL A 2 -5.95 -15.51 4.70
C VAL A 2 -7.46 -15.52 4.37
N TYR A 3 -7.83 -15.16 3.14
CA TYR A 3 -9.22 -15.10 2.67
C TYR A 3 -9.80 -16.46 2.27
N LYS A 4 -8.97 -17.50 2.15
CA LYS A 4 -9.43 -18.85 1.80
C LYS A 4 -9.52 -19.72 3.04
N ASN A 5 -10.44 -20.68 3.00
CA ASN A 5 -10.47 -21.74 3.98
C ASN A 5 -9.17 -22.56 3.86
N ARG A 6 -8.56 -22.90 4.99
CA ARG A 6 -7.24 -23.53 5.09
C ARG A 6 -7.32 -24.71 6.05
N GLU A 7 -6.58 -25.76 5.77
CA GLU A 7 -6.50 -26.93 6.64
C GLU A 7 -5.92 -26.55 8.02
N PRO A 8 -6.51 -27.04 9.13
CA PRO A 8 -5.95 -26.82 10.46
C PRO A 8 -4.61 -27.53 10.68
N VAL A 9 -3.64 -26.77 11.20
CA VAL A 9 -2.31 -27.27 11.56
C VAL A 9 -1.99 -26.84 13.00
N PRO A 10 -2.71 -27.38 14.01
CA PRO A 10 -2.71 -26.87 15.38
C PRO A 10 -1.38 -27.02 16.13
N HIS A 11 -0.46 -27.86 15.61
CA HIS A 11 0.88 -28.05 16.19
C HIS A 11 1.88 -26.98 15.75
N MET A 12 1.63 -26.27 14.63
CA MET A 12 2.51 -25.24 14.09
C MET A 12 2.09 -23.83 14.51
N LYS A 13 3.06 -22.91 14.55
CA LYS A 13 2.82 -21.48 14.72
C LYS A 13 2.63 -20.85 13.33
N ALA A 14 1.76 -19.85 13.21
CA ALA A 14 1.53 -19.13 11.98
C ALA A 14 2.16 -17.74 12.01
N VAL A 15 2.72 -17.34 10.86
CA VAL A 15 3.16 -15.97 10.59
C VAL A 15 2.13 -15.33 9.67
N TYR A 16 1.54 -14.22 10.11
CA TYR A 16 0.60 -13.43 9.33
C TYR A 16 1.33 -12.20 8.85
N PHE A 17 1.59 -12.13 7.55
CA PHE A 17 2.03 -10.92 6.87
C PHE A 17 0.87 -10.39 6.05
N ILE A 18 0.16 -9.40 6.57
CA ILE A 18 -1.16 -8.98 6.06
C ILE A 18 -1.32 -7.46 6.12
N THR A 19 -2.06 -6.90 5.17
CA THR A 19 -2.52 -5.51 5.26
C THR A 19 -3.63 -5.41 6.30
N PRO A 20 -3.64 -4.39 7.20
CA PRO A 20 -4.64 -4.23 8.26
C PRO A 20 -6.00 -3.77 7.71
N THR A 21 -6.60 -4.58 6.84
CA THR A 21 -7.97 -4.39 6.37
C THR A 21 -8.94 -5.18 7.24
N LYS A 22 -10.20 -4.75 7.30
CA LYS A 22 -11.27 -5.51 7.98
C LYS A 22 -11.27 -6.98 7.56
N LYS A 23 -11.16 -7.26 6.26
CA LYS A 23 -11.19 -8.63 5.72
C LYS A 23 -9.98 -9.47 6.16
N SER A 24 -8.78 -8.89 6.17
CA SER A 24 -7.57 -9.58 6.63
C SER A 24 -7.62 -9.87 8.12
N VAL A 25 -8.08 -8.90 8.91
CA VAL A 25 -8.19 -8.99 10.37
C VAL A 25 -9.27 -9.99 10.76
N ASP A 26 -10.42 -9.99 10.09
CA ASP A 26 -11.48 -10.97 10.31
C ASP A 26 -10.97 -12.39 10.02
N GLY A 27 -10.27 -12.60 8.90
CA GLY A 27 -9.67 -13.90 8.60
C GLY A 27 -8.57 -14.36 9.58
N LEU A 28 -7.86 -13.41 10.21
CA LEU A 28 -6.95 -13.72 11.32
C LEU A 28 -7.74 -14.15 12.57
N ILE A 29 -8.80 -13.42 12.93
CA ILE A 29 -9.63 -13.73 14.09
C ILE A 29 -10.30 -15.09 13.94
N ASP A 30 -10.80 -15.38 12.73
CA ASP A 30 -11.47 -16.64 12.38
C ASP A 30 -10.59 -17.87 12.62
N ASP A 31 -9.26 -17.73 12.47
CA ASP A 31 -8.30 -18.81 12.72
C ASP A 31 -8.16 -19.16 14.22
N PHE A 32 -8.65 -18.32 15.14
CA PHE A 32 -8.46 -18.45 16.60
C PHE A 32 -9.74 -18.29 17.44
N ILE A 33 -10.93 -18.41 16.84
CA ILE A 33 -12.23 -18.19 17.54
C ILE A 33 -12.37 -19.03 18.82
N THR A 34 -12.00 -20.31 18.79
CA THR A 34 -11.99 -21.15 20.00
C THR A 34 -10.67 -21.88 20.17
N LYS A 35 -10.27 -22.16 21.42
CA LYS A 35 -9.04 -22.89 21.73
C LYS A 35 -9.05 -24.33 21.22
N SER A 36 -10.22 -24.99 21.23
CA SER A 36 -10.37 -26.37 20.74
C SER A 36 -10.39 -26.46 19.22
N SER A 37 -10.75 -25.38 18.52
CA SER A 37 -10.79 -25.31 17.05
C SER A 37 -9.73 -24.36 16.45
N SER A 38 -8.70 -23.99 17.21
CA SER A 38 -7.69 -23.06 16.73
C SER A 38 -6.93 -23.68 15.56
N ARG A 39 -6.85 -22.94 14.45
CA ARG A 39 -6.22 -23.43 13.22
C ARG A 39 -4.71 -23.60 13.39
N TYR A 40 -4.09 -22.83 14.28
CA TYR A 40 -2.66 -22.85 14.57
C TYR A 40 -2.41 -22.76 16.08
N LYS A 41 -1.19 -23.13 16.51
CA LYS A 41 -0.75 -23.07 17.91
C LYS A 41 -0.65 -21.63 18.45
N ALA A 42 -0.24 -20.70 17.60
CA ALA A 42 -0.04 -19.28 17.92
C ALA A 42 0.11 -18.44 16.65
N ALA A 43 -0.04 -17.13 16.76
CA ALA A 43 0.13 -16.15 15.69
C ALA A 43 1.29 -15.19 15.93
N TYR A 44 2.06 -14.90 14.89
CA TYR A 44 3.00 -13.79 14.80
C TYR A 44 2.48 -12.86 13.70
N VAL A 45 1.93 -11.72 14.10
CA VAL A 45 1.25 -10.79 13.21
C VAL A 45 2.20 -9.66 12.84
N TYR A 46 2.37 -9.47 11.54
CA TYR A 46 3.14 -8.41 10.92
C TYR A 46 2.22 -7.66 9.95
N PHE A 47 1.85 -6.44 10.30
CA PHE A 47 1.06 -5.60 9.41
C PHE A 47 1.94 -4.91 8.38
N THR A 48 1.45 -4.82 7.14
CA THR A 48 2.15 -4.08 6.08
C THR A 48 2.19 -2.58 6.35
N ASP A 49 1.21 -2.06 7.09
CA ASP A 49 1.03 -0.64 7.36
C ASP A 49 0.48 -0.43 8.78
N PHE A 50 0.27 0.82 9.18
CA PHE A 50 -0.38 1.19 10.44
C PHE A 50 -1.75 0.50 10.58
N CYS A 51 -2.00 -0.11 11.73
CA CYS A 51 -3.26 -0.79 12.02
C CYS A 51 -4.22 0.15 12.75
N PRO A 52 -5.36 0.53 12.14
CA PRO A 52 -6.35 1.39 12.78
C PRO A 52 -6.81 0.85 14.15
N ASP A 53 -6.95 1.73 15.14
CA ASP A 53 -7.29 1.38 16.53
C ASP A 53 -8.55 0.52 16.64
N ASN A 54 -9.55 0.75 15.78
CA ASN A 54 -10.78 -0.06 15.78
C ASN A 54 -10.50 -1.53 15.42
N LEU A 55 -9.62 -1.80 14.46
CA LEU A 55 -9.20 -3.15 14.08
C LEU A 55 -8.27 -3.75 15.12
N PHE A 56 -7.32 -2.97 15.64
CA PHE A 56 -6.43 -3.41 16.70
C PHE A 56 -7.19 -3.82 17.97
N ASN A 57 -8.16 -3.01 18.39
CA ASN A 57 -9.03 -3.31 19.53
C ASN A 57 -9.87 -4.57 19.31
N LYS A 58 -10.33 -4.80 18.08
CA LYS A 58 -11.05 -6.03 17.70
C LYS A 58 -10.17 -7.29 17.85
N ILE A 59 -8.91 -7.21 17.46
CA ILE A 59 -7.93 -8.29 17.65
C ILE A 59 -7.69 -8.52 19.14
N LYS A 60 -7.50 -7.44 19.90
CA LYS A 60 -7.26 -7.49 21.35
C LYS A 60 -8.38 -8.20 22.10
N SER A 61 -9.63 -7.93 21.75
CA SER A 61 -10.79 -8.58 22.39
C SER A 61 -11.01 -10.03 21.94
N SER A 62 -10.63 -10.38 20.70
CA SER A 62 -11.00 -11.67 20.10
C SER A 62 -9.93 -12.75 20.23
N CYS A 63 -8.67 -12.46 19.90
CA CYS A 63 -7.63 -13.51 19.75
C CYS A 63 -6.28 -13.17 20.39
N ALA A 64 -6.21 -12.17 21.27
CA ALA A 64 -4.96 -11.71 21.92
C ALA A 64 -4.15 -12.83 22.60
N LYS A 65 -4.81 -13.84 23.21
CA LYS A 65 -4.13 -14.94 23.91
C LYS A 65 -3.27 -15.81 22.99
N SER A 66 -3.63 -15.86 21.70
CA SER A 66 -2.94 -16.65 20.68
C SER A 66 -1.81 -15.87 20.00
N ILE A 67 -1.79 -14.54 20.12
CA ILE A 67 -0.80 -13.67 19.48
C ILE A 67 0.47 -13.60 20.34
N ARG A 68 1.61 -13.89 19.74
CA ARG A 68 2.94 -13.83 20.38
C ARG A 68 3.72 -12.59 20.00
N ARG A 69 3.41 -11.99 18.86
CA ARG A 69 3.98 -10.74 18.37
C ARG A 69 2.97 -10.06 17.48
N CYS A 70 2.85 -8.75 17.63
CA CYS A 70 2.10 -7.87 16.73
C CYS A 70 3.00 -6.69 16.41
N LYS A 71 3.34 -6.49 15.15
CA LYS A 71 4.26 -5.42 14.72
C LYS A 71 3.83 -4.85 13.38
N GLU A 72 4.05 -3.57 13.18
CA GLU A 72 3.89 -2.88 11.91
C GLU A 72 5.26 -2.80 11.21
N ILE A 73 5.30 -3.12 9.92
CA ILE A 73 6.54 -3.11 9.12
C ILE A 73 6.66 -1.82 8.30
N ASN A 74 5.55 -1.13 8.02
CA ASN A 74 5.49 0.10 7.22
C ASN A 74 6.10 -0.09 5.82
N ILE A 75 5.65 -1.12 5.11
CA ILE A 75 5.93 -1.38 3.69
C ILE A 75 4.58 -1.60 3.02
N SER A 76 4.04 -0.53 2.43
CA SER A 76 2.71 -0.50 1.81
C SER A 76 2.81 -0.10 0.33
N PHE A 77 3.87 -0.55 -0.34
CA PHE A 77 4.11 -0.37 -1.77
C PHE A 77 4.74 -1.64 -2.36
N PHE A 78 4.71 -1.76 -3.69
CA PHE A 78 5.37 -2.84 -4.41
C PHE A 78 6.64 -2.31 -5.07
N PRO A 79 7.83 -2.86 -4.76
CA PRO A 79 9.06 -2.59 -5.49
C PRO A 79 8.97 -3.31 -6.85
N TYR A 80 8.47 -2.61 -7.86
CA TYR A 80 8.23 -3.18 -9.18
C TYR A 80 9.55 -3.45 -9.91
N GLU A 81 10.49 -2.50 -9.81
CA GLU A 81 11.86 -2.63 -10.29
C GLU A 81 12.82 -1.99 -9.27
N SER A 82 14.13 -2.03 -9.53
CA SER A 82 15.14 -1.42 -8.65
C SER A 82 14.96 0.08 -8.43
N GLN A 83 14.27 0.78 -9.34
CA GLN A 83 14.02 2.23 -9.28
C GLN A 83 12.56 2.60 -9.57
N VAL A 84 11.65 1.62 -9.61
CA VAL A 84 10.23 1.84 -9.89
C VAL A 84 9.41 1.18 -8.80
N PHE A 85 8.43 1.91 -8.26
CA PHE A 85 7.47 1.38 -7.30
C PHE A 85 6.04 1.62 -7.78
N THR A 86 5.11 0.79 -7.30
CA THR A 86 3.67 1.01 -7.47
C THR A 86 2.94 0.91 -6.15
N LEU A 87 1.92 1.74 -5.97
CA LEU A 87 1.05 1.74 -4.80
C LEU A 87 -0.07 0.69 -4.92
N ASN A 88 -0.36 0.26 -6.15
CA ASN A 88 -1.42 -0.70 -6.48
C ASN A 88 -2.77 -0.38 -5.79
N VAL A 89 -3.19 0.88 -5.82
CA VAL A 89 -4.48 1.33 -5.27
C VAL A 89 -5.58 1.10 -6.31
N PRO A 90 -6.52 0.17 -6.08
CA PRO A 90 -7.56 -0.15 -7.07
C PRO A 90 -8.41 1.07 -7.39
N ASP A 91 -8.75 1.24 -8.66
CA ASP A 91 -9.58 2.33 -9.19
C ASP A 91 -9.07 3.76 -8.91
N ALA A 92 -7.84 3.94 -8.43
CA ALA A 92 -7.35 5.25 -8.02
C ALA A 92 -7.45 6.28 -9.14
N PHE A 93 -7.14 5.89 -10.37
CA PHE A 93 -7.29 6.76 -11.53
C PHE A 93 -8.75 7.24 -11.70
N TYR A 94 -9.70 6.31 -11.76
CA TYR A 94 -11.12 6.65 -11.89
C TYR A 94 -11.60 7.55 -10.74
N ARG A 95 -11.25 7.24 -9.50
CA ARG A 95 -11.66 8.02 -8.33
C ARG A 95 -11.02 9.42 -8.25
N CYS A 96 -9.82 9.58 -8.82
CA CYS A 96 -9.13 10.86 -8.87
C CYS A 96 -9.63 11.78 -10.00
N TYR A 97 -10.03 11.23 -11.15
CA TYR A 97 -10.33 12.00 -12.36
C TYR A 97 -11.81 11.98 -12.79
N SER A 98 -12.65 11.13 -12.20
CA SER A 98 -14.06 11.05 -12.60
C SER A 98 -14.85 12.30 -12.17
N PRO A 99 -15.53 13.01 -13.09
CA PRO A 99 -16.37 14.16 -12.76
C PRO A 99 -17.55 13.80 -11.84
N THR A 100 -18.04 12.56 -11.91
CA THR A 100 -19.19 12.11 -11.11
C THR A 100 -18.85 11.96 -9.62
N LEU A 101 -17.56 11.81 -9.30
CA LEU A 101 -17.08 11.60 -7.93
C LEU A 101 -16.51 12.87 -7.30
N GLU A 102 -16.45 14.00 -8.02
CA GLU A 102 -15.86 15.25 -7.51
C GLU A 102 -16.48 15.76 -6.21
N LYS A 103 -17.78 15.52 -6.01
CA LYS A 103 -18.54 15.93 -4.81
C LYS A 103 -18.55 14.88 -3.70
N THR A 104 -17.91 13.73 -3.92
CA THR A 104 -17.89 12.62 -2.96
C THR A 104 -16.61 12.68 -2.13
N LYS A 105 -16.66 12.07 -0.93
CA LYS A 105 -15.46 11.88 -0.08
C LYS A 105 -14.52 10.79 -0.60
N ASP A 106 -14.88 10.10 -1.68
CA ASP A 106 -14.15 8.93 -2.17
C ASP A 106 -12.77 9.33 -2.72
N ARG A 107 -12.69 10.47 -3.42
CA ARG A 107 -11.41 11.02 -3.89
C ARG A 107 -10.44 11.33 -2.75
N GLU A 108 -10.94 11.98 -1.69
CA GLU A 108 -10.13 12.33 -0.52
C GLU A 108 -9.63 11.07 0.21
N ALA A 109 -10.50 10.06 0.35
CA ALA A 109 -10.12 8.78 0.96
C ALA A 109 -9.02 8.07 0.17
N VAL A 110 -9.11 8.03 -1.16
CA VAL A 110 -8.09 7.42 -2.03
C VAL A 110 -6.77 8.19 -1.97
N MET A 111 -6.80 9.52 -2.01
CA MET A 111 -5.60 10.34 -1.89
C MET A 111 -4.93 10.18 -0.52
N GLN A 112 -5.71 10.01 0.55
CA GLN A 112 -5.18 9.71 1.88
C GLN A 112 -4.45 8.36 1.90
N VAL A 113 -5.04 7.31 1.33
CA VAL A 113 -4.38 5.99 1.21
C VAL A 113 -3.09 6.11 0.40
N MET A 114 -3.11 6.80 -0.75
CA MET A 114 -1.89 7.03 -1.55
C MET A 114 -0.82 7.77 -0.74
N ALA A 115 -1.21 8.79 0.03
CA ALA A 115 -0.27 9.55 0.85
C ALA A 115 0.39 8.70 1.94
N GLU A 116 -0.40 7.88 2.64
CA GLU A 116 0.10 6.94 3.66
C GLU A 116 1.08 5.93 3.04
N GLN A 117 0.73 5.34 1.89
CA GLN A 117 1.62 4.39 1.21
C GLN A 117 2.91 5.04 0.72
N ILE A 118 2.87 6.27 0.19
CA ILE A 118 4.08 7.02 -0.20
C ILE A 118 4.98 7.26 1.01
N VAL A 119 4.42 7.56 2.19
CA VAL A 119 5.20 7.72 3.42
C VAL A 119 5.94 6.43 3.79
N THR A 120 5.31 5.26 3.60
CA THR A 120 5.98 3.97 3.84
C THR A 120 7.20 3.75 2.94
N LEU A 121 7.16 4.23 1.69
CA LEU A 121 8.33 4.21 0.80
C LEU A 121 9.45 5.10 1.35
N CYS A 122 9.13 6.35 1.71
CA CYS A 122 10.11 7.27 2.28
C CYS A 122 10.73 6.70 3.57
N ALA A 123 9.92 6.10 4.44
CA ALA A 123 10.40 5.45 5.65
C ALA A 123 11.32 4.25 5.36
N THR A 124 10.99 3.45 4.35
CA THR A 124 11.79 2.28 3.94
C THR A 124 13.15 2.69 3.38
N LEU A 125 13.21 3.82 2.67
CA LEU A 125 14.45 4.41 2.16
C LEU A 125 15.22 5.22 3.21
N ASP A 126 14.68 5.36 4.41
CA ASP A 126 15.21 6.23 5.45
C ASP A 126 15.34 7.70 4.98
N GLU A 127 14.32 8.23 4.30
CA GLU A 127 14.32 9.58 3.70
C GLU A 127 13.18 10.45 4.24
N ASN A 128 13.47 11.70 4.63
CA ASN A 128 12.46 12.72 4.96
C ASN A 128 12.49 13.85 3.92
N PRO A 129 11.95 13.62 2.71
CA PRO A 129 12.13 14.52 1.60
C PRO A 129 11.35 15.83 1.76
N GLY A 130 11.85 16.88 1.09
CA GLY A 130 11.04 18.07 0.80
C GLY A 130 9.96 17.73 -0.23
N VAL A 131 8.69 17.92 0.13
CA VAL A 131 7.57 17.62 -0.78
C VAL A 131 7.33 18.82 -1.70
N ARG A 132 7.33 18.57 -3.01
CA ARG A 132 7.06 19.55 -4.06
C ARG A 132 5.98 19.03 -4.98
N TYR A 133 5.26 19.93 -5.64
CA TYR A 133 4.25 19.55 -6.62
C TYR A 133 4.29 20.44 -7.86
N LYS A 134 3.86 19.90 -9.00
CA LYS A 134 3.65 20.70 -10.20
C LYS A 134 2.41 21.59 -10.03
N SER A 135 2.62 22.91 -9.99
CA SER A 135 1.50 23.86 -10.06
C SER A 135 0.84 23.80 -11.44
N GLY A 136 -0.49 23.90 -11.45
CA GLY A 136 -1.32 23.87 -12.65
C GLY A 136 -2.79 24.14 -12.33
N PRO A 137 -3.68 24.07 -13.34
CA PRO A 137 -5.11 24.33 -13.16
C PRO A 137 -5.80 23.31 -12.24
N SER A 138 -5.25 22.10 -12.13
CA SER A 138 -5.76 21.07 -11.24
C SER A 138 -5.10 21.14 -9.87
N ASP A 139 -5.91 21.02 -8.82
CA ASP A 139 -5.50 20.97 -7.42
C ASP A 139 -5.13 19.56 -6.91
N LYS A 140 -5.17 18.53 -7.77
CA LYS A 140 -4.94 17.14 -7.33
C LYS A 140 -3.52 16.92 -6.79
N ALA A 141 -2.53 17.41 -7.52
CA ALA A 141 -1.13 17.29 -7.13
C ALA A 141 -0.81 18.06 -5.84
N SER A 142 -1.37 19.27 -5.68
CA SER A 142 -1.16 20.07 -4.47
C SER A 142 -1.85 19.46 -3.26
N LYS A 143 -3.07 18.95 -3.41
CA LYS A 143 -3.80 18.23 -2.35
C LYS A 143 -3.04 16.99 -1.89
N LEU A 144 -2.61 16.13 -2.81
CA LEU A 144 -1.83 14.94 -2.47
C LEU A 144 -0.51 15.32 -1.79
N ALA A 145 0.17 16.38 -2.24
CA ALA A 145 1.39 16.87 -1.62
C ALA A 145 1.19 17.31 -0.16
N GLN A 146 0.12 18.05 0.12
CA GLN A 146 -0.22 18.46 1.49
C GLN A 146 -0.50 17.26 2.40
N LEU A 147 -1.20 16.23 1.89
CA LEU A 147 -1.46 15.01 2.63
C LEU A 147 -0.17 14.23 2.92
N VAL A 148 0.69 14.09 1.92
CA VAL A 148 2.00 13.42 2.08
C VAL A 148 2.88 14.16 3.07
N GLU A 149 2.97 15.48 2.97
CA GLU A 149 3.75 16.31 3.88
C GLU A 149 3.27 16.16 5.33
N LYS A 150 1.96 16.27 5.55
CA LYS A 150 1.33 16.06 6.87
C LYS A 150 1.60 14.66 7.41
N ASN A 151 1.48 13.62 6.58
CA ASN A 151 1.69 12.24 7.02
C ASN A 151 3.18 11.98 7.31
N LEU A 152 4.11 12.54 6.53
CA LEU A 152 5.56 12.46 6.80
C LEU A 152 5.90 13.11 8.14
N GLU A 153 5.34 14.30 8.43
CA GLU A 153 5.52 14.95 9.72
C GLU A 153 5.02 14.09 10.88
N ASN A 154 3.82 13.51 10.75
CA ASN A 154 3.24 12.66 11.79
C ASN A 154 4.07 11.38 12.00
N TYR A 155 4.55 10.78 10.92
CA TYR A 155 5.38 9.57 10.95
C TYR A 155 6.69 9.83 11.71
N TYR A 156 7.46 10.85 11.30
CA TYR A 156 8.76 11.14 11.92
C TYR A 156 8.67 11.81 13.31
N LYS A 157 7.49 12.29 13.72
CA LYS A 157 7.22 12.69 15.12
C LYS A 157 6.95 11.48 16.03
N THR A 158 6.39 10.40 15.48
CA THR A 158 5.92 9.23 16.25
C THR A 158 6.91 8.06 16.22
N ASP A 159 7.81 8.03 15.25
CA ASP A 159 8.77 6.93 15.09
C ASP A 159 9.70 6.79 16.30
N GLU A 160 9.53 5.71 17.06
CA GLU A 160 10.31 5.38 18.26
C GLU A 160 11.82 5.28 18.00
N LYS A 161 12.22 5.03 16.75
CA LYS A 161 13.62 4.94 16.34
C LYS A 161 14.27 6.29 16.03
N SER A 162 13.47 7.34 15.84
CA SER A 162 13.96 8.61 15.29
C SER A 162 13.89 9.71 16.34
N GLN A 163 15.05 10.25 16.73
CA GLN A 163 15.12 11.67 17.09
C GLN A 163 14.52 12.45 15.91
N ILE A 164 13.60 13.39 16.16
CA ILE A 164 12.88 14.18 15.13
C ILE A 164 13.77 14.37 13.89
N LYS A 165 13.48 13.60 12.84
CA LYS A 165 14.38 13.55 11.68
C LYS A 165 14.19 14.83 10.89
N ALA A 166 15.24 15.65 10.81
CA ALA A 166 15.24 16.83 9.95
C ALA A 166 14.99 16.43 8.49
N LYS A 167 14.52 17.38 7.68
CA LYS A 167 14.39 17.17 6.23
C LYS A 167 15.75 16.75 5.66
N THR A 168 15.77 15.67 4.89
CA THR A 168 16.95 15.24 4.16
C THR A 168 17.13 16.09 2.89
N HIS A 169 18.25 15.91 2.19
CA HIS A 169 18.49 16.63 0.92
C HIS A 169 17.65 16.10 -0.25
N SER A 170 16.87 15.02 -0.04
CA SER A 170 16.00 14.44 -1.06
C SER A 170 14.73 15.26 -1.30
N GLN A 171 14.17 15.11 -2.48
CA GLN A 171 12.93 15.78 -2.89
C GLN A 171 11.94 14.73 -3.39
N LEU A 172 10.68 14.90 -3.00
CA LEU A 172 9.56 14.14 -3.53
C LEU A 172 8.70 15.06 -4.39
N ILE A 173 8.63 14.77 -5.68
CA ILE A 173 7.90 15.60 -6.64
C ILE A 173 6.60 14.90 -7.05
N ILE A 174 5.47 15.54 -6.79
CA ILE A 174 4.14 15.03 -7.12
C ILE A 174 3.63 15.74 -8.37
N ILE A 175 3.26 14.94 -9.38
CA ILE A 175 2.74 15.40 -10.66
C ILE A 175 1.40 14.72 -10.97
N ASP A 176 0.48 15.46 -11.58
CA ASP A 176 -0.77 14.93 -12.13
C ASP A 176 -0.51 14.35 -13.53
N ARG A 177 -1.25 13.31 -13.92
CA ARG A 177 -1.07 12.64 -15.23
C ARG A 177 -1.28 13.58 -16.41
N GLY A 178 -2.12 14.60 -16.26
CA GLY A 178 -2.36 15.62 -17.29
C GLY A 178 -1.17 16.53 -17.61
N PHE A 179 -0.05 16.42 -16.88
CA PHE A 179 1.16 17.18 -17.17
C PHE A 179 1.79 16.82 -18.52
N ASP A 180 1.74 15.55 -18.91
CA ASP A 180 2.25 15.05 -20.19
C ASP A 180 1.34 13.94 -20.72
N PRO A 181 0.31 14.29 -21.52
CA PRO A 181 -0.56 13.31 -22.16
C PRO A 181 0.09 12.63 -23.38
N VAL A 182 1.13 13.22 -23.98
CA VAL A 182 1.71 12.74 -25.24
C VAL A 182 2.45 11.43 -25.03
N SER A 183 3.34 11.38 -24.04
CA SER A 183 4.10 10.16 -23.70
C SER A 183 3.24 8.96 -23.31
N THR A 184 1.93 9.16 -23.10
CA THR A 184 1.00 8.12 -22.65
C THR A 184 0.35 7.35 -23.80
N VAL A 185 0.36 7.93 -25.00
CA VAL A 185 -0.30 7.40 -26.20
C VAL A 185 0.68 7.11 -27.33
N LEU A 186 1.96 7.47 -27.15
CA LEU A 186 3.01 7.18 -28.12
C LEU A 186 3.36 5.68 -28.10
N HIS A 187 3.46 5.08 -29.29
CA HIS A 187 4.09 3.78 -29.47
C HIS A 187 5.60 3.92 -29.29
N GLU A 188 6.08 3.57 -28.10
CA GLU A 188 7.50 3.63 -27.76
C GLU A 188 8.30 2.50 -28.43
N LEU A 189 9.55 2.79 -28.79
CA LEU A 189 10.45 1.84 -29.48
C LEU A 189 11.51 1.23 -28.55
N THR A 190 11.46 1.56 -27.26
CA THR A 190 12.28 0.88 -26.25
C THR A 190 11.69 -0.50 -25.96
N PHE A 191 12.55 -1.51 -25.79
CA PHE A 191 12.14 -2.91 -25.78
C PHE A 191 11.00 -3.21 -24.79
N GLN A 192 11.13 -2.77 -23.53
CA GLN A 192 10.12 -3.01 -22.52
C GLN A 192 8.79 -2.34 -22.87
N ALA A 193 8.79 -1.04 -23.18
CA ALA A 193 7.57 -0.30 -23.50
C ALA A 193 6.87 -0.88 -24.74
N MET A 194 7.62 -1.14 -25.81
CA MET A 194 7.12 -1.71 -27.06
C MET A 194 6.47 -3.09 -26.84
N VAL A 195 7.11 -3.95 -26.04
CA VAL A 195 6.63 -5.32 -25.83
C VAL A 195 5.38 -5.34 -24.96
N TYR A 196 5.29 -4.49 -23.93
CA TYR A 196 4.07 -4.34 -23.10
C TYR A 196 2.90 -3.69 -23.85
N ASP A 197 3.19 -2.84 -24.83
CA ASP A 197 2.19 -2.17 -25.66
C ASP A 197 1.64 -3.10 -26.76
N LEU A 198 2.52 -3.83 -27.44
CA LEU A 198 2.14 -4.62 -28.63
C LEU A 198 1.78 -6.09 -28.34
N LEU A 199 2.27 -6.68 -27.25
CA LEU A 199 2.02 -8.09 -26.93
C LEU A 199 1.05 -8.24 -25.74
N PRO A 200 0.26 -9.33 -25.70
CA PRO A 200 -0.68 -9.58 -24.61
C PRO A 200 0.04 -10.11 -23.35
N ILE A 201 0.79 -9.23 -22.69
CA ILE A 201 1.46 -9.53 -21.42
C ILE A 201 0.48 -9.24 -20.27
N GLU A 202 0.19 -10.25 -19.48
CA GLU A 202 -0.66 -10.13 -18.30
C GLU A 202 0.13 -10.50 -17.04
N ASN A 203 0.10 -9.66 -16.02
CA ASN A 203 0.85 -9.86 -14.76
C ASN A 203 2.33 -10.20 -15.02
N ASP A 204 2.97 -9.41 -15.88
CA ASP A 204 4.38 -9.55 -16.27
C ASP A 204 4.74 -10.93 -16.86
N THR A 205 3.74 -11.67 -17.34
CA THR A 205 3.92 -13.01 -17.91
C THR A 205 3.53 -13.00 -19.38
N TYR A 206 4.52 -13.19 -20.25
CA TYR A 206 4.28 -13.45 -21.66
C TYR A 206 4.00 -14.95 -21.88
N LYS A 207 2.87 -15.27 -22.51
CA LYS A 207 2.54 -16.64 -22.91
C LYS A 207 2.88 -16.81 -24.39
N GLN A 208 3.81 -17.72 -24.68
CA GLN A 208 4.14 -18.05 -26.06
C GLN A 208 2.92 -18.64 -26.77
N VAL A 209 2.47 -17.98 -27.83
CA VAL A 209 1.44 -18.54 -28.71
C VAL A 209 2.15 -19.46 -29.69
N LEU A 210 2.06 -20.78 -29.47
CA LEU A 210 2.47 -21.76 -30.47
C LEU A 210 1.46 -21.71 -31.62
N LEU A 211 1.90 -21.21 -32.78
CA LEU A 211 1.16 -21.34 -34.03
C LEU A 211 1.09 -22.85 -34.34
N LYS A 212 -0.12 -23.41 -34.32
CA LYS A 212 -0.41 -24.76 -34.79
C LYS A 212 -0.47 -24.79 -36.31
#